data_AF-A0A530M5Q8-F1
#
_entry.id   AF-A0A530M5Q8-F1
#
_cell.length_a   1.000
_cell.length_b   1.000
_cell.length_c   1.000
_cell.angle_alpha   90.00
_cell.angle_beta   90.00
_cell.angle_gamma   90.00
#
_symmetry.space_group_name_H-M   'P 1'
#
loop_
_entity.id
_entity.type
_entity.pdbx_description
1 polymer ?
#
loop_
_entity_poly.entity_id
_entity_poly.type
_entity_poly.pdbx_seq_one_letter_code
_entity_poly.pdbx_strand_id
1 'polypeptide(L)' 'IHTHPGRAYHSDVDAKWAIIRHVGALSLVLPHFAATTTPENFLTEVMTYEYSPAGGWDHCSNSGLDARLMVTA' A
#
# COMPACT_ATOMS: atom_id res chain seq x y z
N ILE A 1 -0.36 -4.85 5.37
CA ILE A 1 -1.45 -4.93 4.37
C ILE A 1 -2.78 -4.88 5.10
N HIS A 2 -3.73 -4.11 4.58
CA HIS A 2 -5.10 -4.05 5.09
C HIS A 2 -6.05 -3.57 3.99
N THR A 3 -7.33 -3.46 4.29
CA THR A 3 -8.37 -3.14 3.31
C THR A 3 -9.30 -2.04 3.81
N HIS A 4 -9.86 -1.27 2.89
CA HIS A 4 -10.91 -0.28 3.14
C HIS A 4 -12.21 -0.67 2.43
N PRO A 5 -13.39 -0.22 2.89
CA PRO A 5 -14.68 -0.52 2.26
C PRO A 5 -14.86 0.11 0.87
N GLY A 6 -14.19 1.25 0.63
CA GLY A 6 -14.29 2.03 -0.60
C GLY A 6 -12.94 2.06 -1.31
N ARG A 7 -12.43 3.26 -1.55
CA ARG A 7 -11.12 3.48 -2.20
C ARG A 7 -9.95 3.05 -1.31
N ALA A 8 -8.87 2.59 -1.95
CA ALA A 8 -7.57 2.41 -1.32
C ALA A 8 -6.88 3.77 -1.12
N TYR A 9 -6.30 3.98 0.07
CA TYR A 9 -5.44 5.11 0.42
C TYR A 9 -4.86 4.86 1.82
N HIS A 10 -3.72 5.46 2.13
CA HIS A 10 -3.20 5.48 3.49
C HIS A 10 -3.85 6.63 4.27
N SER A 11 -4.63 6.31 5.30
CA SER A 11 -5.33 7.30 6.12
C SER A 11 -4.48 7.84 7.26
N ASP A 12 -4.91 8.95 7.87
CA ASP A 12 -4.25 9.49 9.07
C ASP A 12 -4.27 8.50 10.24
N VAL A 13 -5.31 7.66 10.32
CA VAL A 13 -5.43 6.62 11.36
C VAL A 13 -4.38 5.53 11.11
N ASP A 14 -4.20 5.12 9.85
CA ASP A 14 -3.14 4.17 9.47
C ASP A 14 -1.77 4.73 9.84
N ALA A 15 -1.51 5.99 9.49
CA ALA A 15 -0.23 6.64 9.77
C ALA A 15 0.03 6.77 11.27
N LYS A 16 -0.97 7.20 12.05
CA LYS A 16 -0.87 7.45 13.50
C LYS A 16 -0.74 6.18 14.31
N TRP A 17 -1.34 5.08 13.89
CA TRP A 17 -1.38 3.83 14.66
C TRP A 17 -0.62 2.68 14.01
N ALA A 18 0.14 2.94 12.94
CA ALA A 18 1.06 1.97 12.36
C ALA A 18 1.97 1.35 13.43
N ILE A 19 1.90 0.02 13.56
CA ILE A 19 2.75 -0.76 14.46
C ILE A 19 4.17 -0.86 13.90
N ILE A 20 4.30 -1.00 12.57
CA ILE A 20 5.58 -1.12 11.87
C ILE A 20 6.01 0.25 11.34
N ARG A 21 7.18 0.73 11.78
CA ARG A 21 7.74 2.05 11.42
C ARG A 21 9.26 2.06 11.23
N HIS A 22 9.85 0.94 10.78
CA HIS A 22 11.23 0.99 10.32
C HIS A 22 11.28 1.59 8.92
N VAL A 23 12.38 2.26 8.57
CA VAL A 23 12.59 2.78 7.21
C VAL A 23 12.47 1.64 6.20
N GLY A 24 11.77 1.90 5.09
CA GLY A 24 11.49 0.91 4.04
C GLY A 24 10.31 -0.01 4.33
N ALA A 25 9.63 0.13 5.48
CA ALA A 25 8.40 -0.61 5.74
C ALA A 25 7.31 -0.24 4.73
N LEU A 26 6.56 -1.23 4.23
CA LEU A 26 5.47 -1.01 3.27
C LEU A 26 4.10 -1.10 3.94
N SER A 27 3.23 -0.15 3.59
CA SER A 27 1.80 -0.21 3.86
C SER A 27 1.05 -0.39 2.55
N LEU A 28 0.29 -1.48 2.46
CA LEU A 28 -0.44 -1.90 1.27
C LEU A 28 -1.94 -1.84 1.60
N VAL A 29 -2.67 -1.02 0.86
CA VAL A 29 -4.11 -0.83 1.09
C VAL A 29 -4.88 -1.27 -0.13
N LEU A 30 -5.85 -2.18 0.04
CA LEU A 30 -6.77 -2.58 -1.03
C LEU A 30 -8.17 -2.00 -0.81
N PRO A 31 -8.90 -1.70 -1.90
CA PRO A 31 -10.27 -1.22 -1.82
C PRO A 31 -11.25 -2.36 -1.55
N HIS A 32 -12.51 -2.03 -1.27
CA HIS A 32 -13.65 -2.95 -1.21
C HIS A 32 -13.42 -4.26 -0.42
N PHE A 33 -12.69 -4.19 0.70
CA PHE A 33 -12.31 -5.38 1.47
C PHE A 33 -11.61 -6.48 0.65
N ALA A 34 -10.93 -6.08 -0.43
CA ALA A 34 -10.33 -6.96 -1.43
C ALA A 34 -11.31 -7.94 -2.10
N ALA A 35 -12.62 -7.66 -2.07
CA ALA A 35 -13.65 -8.58 -2.57
C ALA A 35 -13.54 -8.89 -4.06
N THR A 36 -12.92 -7.99 -4.84
CA THR A 36 -12.70 -8.13 -6.29
C THR A 36 -11.22 -8.21 -6.67
N THR A 37 -10.32 -8.22 -5.69
CA THR A 37 -8.88 -8.23 -5.96
C THR A 37 -8.44 -9.63 -6.36
N THR A 38 -7.73 -9.74 -7.47
CA THR A 38 -7.09 -10.93 -8.00
C THR A 38 -5.61 -10.65 -8.23
N PRO A 39 -4.76 -11.68 -8.42
CA PRO A 39 -3.36 -11.46 -8.80
C PRO A 39 -3.20 -10.56 -10.04
N GLU A 40 -4.10 -10.70 -11.02
CA GLU A 40 -4.05 -9.96 -12.30
C GLU A 40 -4.32 -8.46 -12.12
N ASN A 41 -5.18 -8.07 -11.18
CA ASN A 41 -5.54 -6.66 -10.95
C ASN A 41 -4.90 -6.06 -9.68
N PHE A 42 -4.18 -6.85 -8.88
CA PHE A 42 -3.65 -6.40 -7.59
C PHE A 42 -2.85 -5.10 -7.68
N LEU A 43 -1.90 -5.02 -8.63
CA LEU A 43 -1.05 -3.83 -8.80
C LEU A 43 -1.82 -2.59 -9.26
N THR A 44 -3.02 -2.78 -9.83
CA THR A 44 -3.91 -1.69 -10.25
C THR A 44 -4.83 -1.21 -9.12
N GLU A 45 -5.16 -2.09 -8.17
CA GLU A 45 -6.09 -1.76 -7.08
C GLU A 45 -5.38 -1.31 -5.79
N VAL A 46 -4.18 -1.83 -5.52
CA VAL A 46 -3.45 -1.53 -4.29
C VAL A 46 -2.94 -0.10 -4.29
N MET A 47 -2.96 0.57 -3.14
CA MET A 47 -2.16 1.77 -2.91
C MET A 47 -1.00 1.41 -1.98
N THR A 48 0.22 1.68 -2.44
CA THR A 48 1.46 1.31 -1.77
C THR A 48 2.10 2.56 -1.19
N TYR A 49 2.50 2.48 0.08
CA TYR A 49 3.23 3.52 0.76
C TYR A 49 4.47 2.94 1.44
N GLU A 50 5.56 3.70 1.44
CA GLU A 50 6.81 3.33 2.10
C GLU A 50 7.11 4.30 3.25
N TYR A 51 7.52 3.75 4.40
CA TYR A 51 7.93 4.58 5.53
C TYR A 51 9.33 5.15 5.28
N SER A 52 9.43 6.47 5.22
CA SER A 52 10.64 7.16 4.78
C SER A 52 11.55 7.54 5.94
N PRO A 53 12.84 7.86 5.66
CA PRO A 53 13.76 8.38 6.66
C PRO A 53 13.30 9.70 7.32
N ALA A 54 12.39 10.44 6.67
CA ALA A 54 11.80 11.66 7.20
C ALA A 54 10.69 11.40 8.25
N GLY A 55 10.35 10.13 8.50
CA GLY A 55 9.31 9.74 9.47
C GLY A 55 7.88 9.85 8.92
N GLY A 56 7.72 9.81 7.60
CA GLY A 56 6.44 9.88 6.91
C GLY A 56 6.14 8.64 6.06
N TRP A 57 4.93 8.57 5.52
CA TRP A 57 4.51 7.55 4.57
C TRP A 57 4.40 8.16 3.18
N ASP A 58 5.31 7.78 2.29
CA ASP A 58 5.37 8.30 0.94
C ASP A 58 4.68 7.34 -0.03
N HIS A 59 3.83 7.86 -0.90
CA HIS A 59 3.13 7.04 -1.90
C HIS A 59 4.12 6.54 -2.95
N CYS A 60 4.06 5.24 -3.24
CA CYS A 60 4.90 4.57 -4.23
C CYS A 60 4.11 4.27 -5.51
N SER A 61 4.79 4.33 -6.65
CA SER A 61 4.24 3.74 -7.87
C SER A 61 4.14 2.22 -7.71
N ASN A 62 3.10 1.61 -8.30
CA ASN A 62 3.00 0.15 -8.43
C ASN A 62 3.48 -0.35 -9.79
N SER A 63 3.98 0.56 -10.64
CA SER A 63 4.39 0.26 -12.01
C SER A 63 5.67 1.01 -12.39
N GLY A 64 6.40 0.46 -13.37
CA GLY A 64 7.66 1.03 -13.83
C GLY A 64 8.85 0.75 -12.90
N LEU A 65 9.96 1.45 -13.14
CA LEU A 65 11.24 1.21 -12.46
C LEU A 65 11.21 1.50 -10.95
N ASP A 66 10.30 2.37 -10.52
CA ASP A 66 10.16 2.78 -9.12
C ASP A 66 9.15 1.92 -8.34
N ALA A 67 8.63 0.85 -8.96
CA ALA A 67 7.70 -0.05 -8.30
C ALA A 67 8.37 -0.80 -7.14
N ARG A 68 7.73 -0.78 -5.97
CA ARG A 68 8.18 -1.54 -4.79
C ARG A 68 7.66 -2.97 -4.73
N LEU A 69 6.69 -3.29 -5.58
CA LEU A 69 6.00 -4.57 -5.59
C LEU A 69 6.04 -5.16 -6.99
N MET A 70 6.11 -6.49 -7.02
CA MET A 70 5.90 -7.30 -8.21
C MET A 70 5.02 -8.48 -7.80
N VAL A 71 4.02 -8.78 -8.63
CA VAL A 71 3.19 -9.98 -8.47
C VAL A 71 3.67 -11.00 -9.50
N THR A 72 4.09 -12.18 -9.04
CA THR A 72 4.53 -13.28 -9.89
C THR A 72 3.51 -14.40 -9.87
N ALA A 73 3.42 -15.13 -11.00
CA ALA A 73 2.62 -16.36 -11.11
C ALA A 73 3.31 -17.55 -10.43
#